data_AF-A0A7Z8E1J0-F1
#
_entry.id   AF-A0A7Z8E1J0-F1
#
_cell.length_a   1.000
_cell.length_b   1.000
_cell.length_c   1.000
_cell.angle_alpha   90.00
_cell.angle_beta   90.00
_cell.angle_gamma   90.00
#
_symmetry.space_group_name_H-M   'P 1'
#
loop_
_entity.id
_entity.type
_entity.pdbx_description
1 polymer ?
#
loop_
_entity_poly.entity_id
_entity_poly.type
_entity_poly.pdbx_seq_one_letter_code
_entity_poly.pdbx_strand_id
1 'polypeptide(L)' 'MESLRQKVIEDGVVIDEKILKVDGFLNHQIDAQLMHDVGQTFYEQFKDQGVTKILTIEASGIAP' A
#
# COMPACT_ATOMS: atom_id res chain seq x y z
N MET A 1 5.96 3.42 7.17
CA MET A 1 6.33 4.21 5.97
C MET A 1 7.72 3.93 5.44
N GLU A 2 8.74 3.85 6.30
CA GLU A 2 10.10 3.48 5.84
C GLU A 2 10.10 2.10 5.16
N SER A 3 9.34 1.13 5.69
CA SER A 3 9.13 -0.19 5.08
C SER A 3 8.62 -0.13 3.63
N LEU A 4 7.61 0.70 3.35
CA LEU A 4 7.10 0.88 1.97
C LEU A 4 8.16 1.50 1.06
N ARG A 5 8.88 2.52 1.55
CA ARG A 5 9.94 3.18 0.76
C ARG A 5 11.04 2.18 0.41
N GLN A 6 11.46 1.37 1.37
CA GLN A 6 12.46 0.34 1.16
C GLN A 6 11.97 -0.70 0.16
N LYS A 7 10.72 -1.16 0.28
CA LYS A 7 10.12 -2.12 -0.66
C LYS A 7 10.06 -1.60 -2.09
N VAL A 8 9.76 -0.31 -2.27
CA VAL A 8 9.82 0.35 -3.59
C VAL A 8 11.23 0.38 -4.16
N ILE A 9 12.25 0.63 -3.34
CA ILE A 9 13.65 0.68 -3.78
C ILE A 9 14.16 -0.72 -4.16
N GLU A 10 13.77 -1.75 -3.40
CA GLU A 10 14.24 -3.13 -3.58
C GLU A 10 13.50 -3.86 -4.71
N ASP A 11 12.17 -3.76 -4.74
CA ASP A 11 11.31 -4.61 -5.60
C ASP A 11 10.59 -3.81 -6.71
N GLY A 12 10.72 -2.48 -6.70
CA GLY A 12 10.11 -1.60 -7.70
C GLY A 12 10.85 -1.64 -9.03
N VAL A 13 10.10 -1.73 -10.14
CA VAL A 13 10.65 -1.71 -11.50
C VAL A 13 10.17 -0.47 -12.24
N VAL A 14 11.08 0.36 -12.73
CA VAL A 14 10.74 1.56 -13.52
C VAL A 14 10.61 1.19 -15.00
N ILE A 15 9.49 1.57 -15.62
CA ILE A 15 9.20 1.41 -17.05
C ILE A 15 9.02 2.79 -17.67
N ASP A 16 9.83 3.08 -18.70
CA ASP A 16 9.77 4.29 -19.53
C ASP A 16 9.67 5.60 -18.74
N GLU A 17 10.46 5.70 -17.65
CA GLU A 17 10.60 6.85 -16.73
C GLU A 17 9.32 7.33 -16.02
N LYS A 18 8.15 6.77 -16.37
CA LYS A 18 6.84 7.27 -15.93
C LYS A 18 6.07 6.26 -15.09
N ILE A 19 6.40 4.97 -15.19
CA ILE A 19 5.65 3.90 -14.56
C ILE A 19 6.54 3.22 -13.53
N LEU A 20 6.08 3.18 -12.28
CA LEU A 20 6.65 2.33 -11.24
C LEU A 20 5.78 1.07 -11.12
N LYS A 21 6.32 -0.05 -11.56
CA LYS A 21 5.69 -1.37 -11.44
C LYS A 21 6.05 -1.96 -10.07
N VAL A 22 5.02 -2.35 -9.30
CA VAL A 22 5.09 -2.83 -7.91
C VAL A 22 4.35 -4.15 -7.71
N ASP A 23 4.32 -4.96 -8.76
CA ASP A 23 3.51 -6.19 -8.80
C ASP A 23 3.94 -7.23 -7.77
N GLY A 24 5.19 -7.17 -7.28
CA GLY A 24 5.73 -8.12 -6.29
C GLY A 24 5.21 -7.94 -4.86
N PHE A 25 4.54 -6.82 -4.55
CA PHE A 25 4.10 -6.54 -3.18
C PHE A 25 2.79 -5.75 -3.03
N LEU A 26 2.25 -5.15 -4.09
CA LEU A 26 1.01 -4.37 -4.03
C LEU A 26 -0.07 -4.83 -5.02
N ASN A 27 0.24 -4.95 -6.32
CA ASN A 27 -0.81 -5.09 -7.34
C ASN A 27 -1.21 -6.54 -7.64
N HIS A 28 -0.24 -7.44 -7.85
CA HIS A 28 -0.51 -8.83 -8.26
C HIS A 28 -0.18 -9.81 -7.15
N GLN A 29 0.99 -9.63 -6.52
CA GLN A 29 1.34 -10.21 -5.25
C GLN A 29 1.17 -9.14 -4.18
N ILE A 30 0.71 -9.55 -3.00
CA ILE A 30 0.42 -8.65 -1.90
C ILE A 30 1.25 -9.07 -0.69
N ASP A 31 2.01 -8.11 -0.16
CA ASP A 31 2.75 -8.29 1.09
C ASP A 31 1.84 -7.93 2.28
N ALA A 32 1.33 -8.95 2.97
CA ALA A 32 0.37 -8.79 4.05
C ALA A 32 0.92 -7.95 5.23
N GLN A 33 2.21 -8.10 5.56
CA GLN A 33 2.82 -7.34 6.65
C GLN A 33 2.93 -5.86 6.27
N LEU A 34 3.35 -5.59 5.03
CA LEU A 34 3.41 -4.22 4.52
C LEU A 34 2.02 -3.57 4.49
N MET A 35 0.99 -4.30 4.05
CA MET A 35 -0.38 -3.78 4.02
C MET A 35 -0.92 -3.51 5.43
N HIS A 36 -0.59 -4.35 6.40
CA HIS A 36 -0.93 -4.12 7.80
C HIS A 36 -0.27 -2.83 8.34
N ASP A 37 1.02 -2.63 8.08
CA ASP A 37 1.76 -1.44 8.51
C ASP A 37 1.18 -0.16 7.87
N VAL A 38 0.79 -0.23 6.59
CA VAL A 38 0.12 0.87 5.87
C VAL A 38 -1.25 1.15 6.50
N GLY A 39 -2.05 0.10 6.77
CA GLY A 39 -3.33 0.21 7.45
C GLY A 39 -3.22 0.84 8.84
N GLN A 40 -2.22 0.43 9.63
CA GLN A 40 -1.95 1.02 10.95
C GLN A 40 -1.58 2.50 10.81
N THR A 41 -0.79 2.85 9.80
CA THR A 41 -0.45 4.26 9.53
C THR A 41 -1.71 5.09 9.24
N PHE A 42 -2.62 4.58 8.41
CA PHE A 42 -3.91 5.26 8.18
C PHE A 42 -4.74 5.32 9.46
N TYR A 43 -4.84 4.24 10.23
CA TYR A 43 -5.56 4.26 11.50
C TYR A 43 -5.01 5.34 12.43
N GLU A 44 -3.70 5.39 12.67
CA GLU A 44 -3.10 6.38 13.57
C GLU A 44 -3.37 7.82 13.13
N GLN A 45 -3.42 8.08 11.83
CA GLN A 45 -3.70 9.40 11.28
C GLN A 45 -5.18 9.81 11.42
N PHE A 46 -6.11 8.85 11.39
CA PHE A 46 -7.55 9.11 11.32
C PHE A 46 -8.33 8.68 12.57
N LYS A 47 -7.71 8.02 13.55
CA LYS A 47 -8.37 7.43 14.74
C LYS A 47 -9.22 8.44 15.53
N ASP A 48 -8.79 9.70 15.60
CA ASP A 48 -9.46 10.74 16.39
C ASP A 48 -10.50 11.54 15.57
N GLN A 49 -10.73 11.18 14.31
CA GLN A 49 -11.63 11.90 13.40
C GLN A 49 -13.05 11.32 13.35
N GLY A 50 -13.35 10.28 14.15
CA GLY A 50 -14.67 9.67 14.19
C GLY A 50 -15.09 8.99 12.88
N VAL A 51 -14.12 8.45 12.12
CA VAL A 51 -14.38 7.74 10.87
C VAL A 51 -15.25 6.52 11.12
N THR A 52 -16.40 6.43 10.43
CA THR A 52 -17.35 5.31 10.57
C THR A 52 -17.38 4.39 9.35
N LYS A 53 -16.71 4.77 8.26
CA LYS A 53 -16.69 4.02 7.00
C LYS A 53 -15.43 4.30 6.21
N ILE A 54 -14.90 3.25 5.57
CA ILE A 54 -13.82 3.33 4.58
C ILE A 54 -14.43 2.97 3.22
N LEU A 55 -14.13 3.77 2.20
CA LEU A 55 -14.53 3.53 0.81
C LEU A 55 -13.27 3.26 -0.02
N THR A 56 -13.28 2.18 -0.78
CA THR A 56 -12.21 1.77 -1.70
C THR A 56 -12.81 1.24 -3.00
N ILE A 57 -11.97 0.88 -3.97
CA ILE A 57 -12.36 0.29 -5.25
C ILE A 57 -11.55 -0.96 -5.56
N GLU A 58 -12.19 -1.93 -6.21
CA GLU A 58 -11.55 -3.16 -6.66
C GLU A 58 -10.56 -2.92 -7.82
N ALA A 59 -9.53 -3.76 -8.01
CA ALA A 59 -9.12 -4.88 -7.15
C ALA A 59 -8.01 -4.51 -6.16
N SER A 60 -6.95 -3.80 -6.60
CA SER A 60 -5.76 -3.52 -5.80
C SER A 60 -6.01 -2.63 -4.58
N GLY A 61 -7.15 -1.92 -4.52
CA GLY A 61 -7.58 -1.19 -3.34
C GLY A 61 -8.10 -2.09 -2.21
N ILE A 62 -8.18 -3.40 -2.44
CA ILE A 62 -8.58 -4.44 -1.50
C ILE A 62 -7.41 -5.40 -1.35
N ALA A 63 -6.72 -5.35 -0.20
CA ALA A 63 -5.74 -6.36 0.16
C ALA A 63 -6.48 -7.63 0.70
N PRO A 64 -5.97 -8.86 0.46
CA PRO A 64 -6.53 -10.10 0.98
C PRO A 64 -6.28 -10.25 2.48
#